data_AF-A0A5J4UVZ5-F1
#
_entry.id   AF-A0A5J4UVZ5-F1
#
_cell.length_a   1.000
_cell.length_b   1.000
_cell.length_c   1.000
_cell.angle_alpha   90.00
_cell.angle_beta   90.00
_cell.angle_gamma   90.00
#
_symmetry.space_group_name_H-M   'P 1'
#
loop_
_entity.id
_entity.type
_entity.pdbx_description
1 polymer ?
#
loop_
_entity_poly.entity_id
_entity_poly.type
_entity_poly.pdbx_seq_one_letter_code
_entity_poly.pdbx_strand_id
1 'polypeptide(L)'
;MNFILLLAVSFAICDQSTSLNLDSVSIHSSVVPLPISSSIQHESIKIFESLTSPNEQSLFNSTEAVCQFKVSQDINGSFRTVSEALAVPCTESGGYEIFLLDSEHIEYLIVNQQSTILIKGKYAKPTIWLTQSGDQTIIDLILGNLTLLNIEFQYSLTNKSEQKLTPYKNLVRAESQDHYPILNICNCIFQSVPTDILQFVTQLEISHTQSVTVTNCTFNGVLNNKSTISMLQVEECKDVTLQGCIFQNSLISSDEEPIVLYYTLPNGSIVVQDCEFRNIHLENKLLRTVLKIYGESQTNVTLMNNTFSNCHGLESEVGALLILDYLRDNEIRYYLINNNTFKNNTGKFSGSIFLFSDNLLSYFSFNNNTFFNNSNNFTHGQDAFLNFSNPSYEWTKDNIGSIITSMFNGSTSDILNGSVYYEMRRKDEETVTGNITLPNPPSPGKKWYNNKYIIIGGACGMVILIIAVVIIIVSCVQCRK
;
A
#
# COMPACT_ATOMS: atom_id res chain seq x y z
N MET A 1 10.10 -39.07 37.56
CA MET A 1 10.69 -39.07 36.21
C MET A 1 9.55 -39.46 35.28
N ASN A 2 8.88 -38.44 34.74
CA ASN A 2 7.50 -38.48 34.25
C ASN A 2 7.44 -38.69 32.72
N PHE A 3 6.48 -39.52 32.28
CA PHE A 3 5.57 -39.41 31.11
C PHE A 3 6.16 -39.00 29.73
N ILE A 4 5.89 -39.66 28.60
CA ILE A 4 4.57 -39.91 27.99
C ILE A 4 4.62 -41.13 27.06
N LEU A 5 3.52 -41.88 27.08
CA LEU A 5 3.16 -43.07 26.31
C LEU A 5 2.47 -42.70 24.98
N LEU A 6 2.55 -43.62 24.00
CA LEU A 6 1.81 -43.66 22.73
C LEU A 6 0.30 -43.34 22.84
N LEU A 7 -0.27 -42.78 21.77
CA LEU A 7 -1.57 -43.22 21.22
C LEU A 7 -1.75 -42.73 19.78
N ALA A 8 -1.60 -43.67 18.84
CA ALA A 8 -2.24 -43.64 17.53
C ALA A 8 -3.57 -44.40 17.67
N VAL A 9 -4.68 -43.81 17.23
CA VAL A 9 -5.96 -44.51 17.10
C VAL A 9 -6.56 -44.19 15.75
N SER A 10 -6.51 -45.21 14.89
CA SER A 10 -7.37 -45.38 13.72
C SER A 10 -8.78 -45.73 14.18
N PHE A 11 -9.80 -45.17 13.52
CA PHE A 11 -11.17 -45.69 13.56
C PHE A 11 -11.65 -46.05 12.15
N ALA A 12 -11.82 -47.35 11.96
CA ALA A 12 -12.70 -48.04 11.01
C ALA A 12 -13.36 -49.12 11.90
N ILE A 13 -14.64 -49.51 11.86
CA ILE A 13 -15.68 -49.66 10.84
C ILE A 13 -17.02 -49.65 11.61
N CYS A 14 -18.11 -49.09 11.06
CA CYS A 14 -19.38 -49.83 11.08
C CYS A 14 -20.31 -49.36 9.96
N ASP A 15 -20.53 -50.33 9.09
CA ASP A 15 -21.43 -50.41 7.95
C ASP A 15 -22.88 -50.54 8.45
N GLN A 16 -23.74 -49.57 8.15
CA GLN A 16 -25.19 -49.81 8.03
C GLN A 16 -25.76 -48.95 6.90
N SER A 17 -25.98 -49.65 5.79
CA SER A 17 -26.79 -49.25 4.66
C SER A 17 -28.25 -48.95 5.05
N THR A 18 -28.71 -47.73 4.76
CA THR A 18 -30.12 -47.48 4.42
C THR A 18 -30.15 -46.73 3.10
N SER A 19 -30.69 -47.42 2.10
CA SER A 19 -30.93 -46.91 0.75
C SER A 19 -32.01 -45.84 0.80
N LEU A 20 -31.64 -44.58 0.56
CA LEU A 20 -32.57 -43.54 0.15
C LEU A 20 -32.53 -43.42 -1.37
N ASN A 21 -33.60 -43.88 -2.00
CA ASN A 21 -33.96 -43.55 -3.38
C ASN A 21 -34.05 -42.03 -3.51
N LEU A 22 -33.10 -41.42 -4.21
CA LEU A 22 -33.26 -40.07 -4.74
C LEU A 22 -33.56 -40.22 -6.24
N ASP A 23 -34.80 -39.93 -6.59
CA ASP A 23 -35.24 -39.82 -7.97
C ASP A 23 -34.38 -38.77 -8.70
N SER A 24 -33.92 -39.15 -9.88
CA SER A 24 -33.11 -38.30 -10.75
C SER A 24 -33.93 -37.14 -11.29
N VAL A 25 -33.65 -35.93 -10.78
CA VAL A 25 -34.15 -34.69 -11.38
C VAL A 25 -33.26 -34.34 -12.56
N SER A 26 -33.82 -34.49 -13.77
CA SER A 26 -33.25 -34.01 -15.02
C SER A 26 -33.15 -32.48 -14.99
N ILE A 27 -31.94 -31.94 -14.85
CA ILE A 27 -31.67 -30.52 -15.09
C ILE A 27 -31.28 -30.37 -16.56
N HIS A 28 -32.23 -29.94 -17.37
CA HIS A 28 -31.96 -29.40 -18.69
C HIS A 28 -31.20 -28.08 -18.52
N SER A 29 -29.90 -28.09 -18.81
CA SER A 29 -29.10 -26.88 -18.99
C SER A 29 -29.51 -26.23 -20.32
N SER A 30 -30.37 -25.22 -20.26
CA SER A 30 -30.60 -24.32 -21.38
C SER A 30 -29.46 -23.30 -21.42
N VAL A 31 -28.57 -23.50 -22.40
CA VAL A 31 -27.56 -22.55 -22.84
C VAL A 31 -28.25 -21.23 -23.22
N VAL A 32 -28.04 -20.19 -22.41
CA VAL A 32 -28.33 -18.80 -22.79
C VAL A 32 -26.98 -18.10 -22.89
N PRO A 33 -26.52 -17.70 -24.08
CA PRO A 33 -25.31 -16.89 -24.20
C PRO A 33 -25.63 -15.48 -23.70
N LEU A 34 -24.95 -15.06 -22.63
CA LEU A 34 -24.96 -13.68 -22.17
C LEU A 34 -24.18 -12.81 -23.18
N PRO A 35 -24.76 -11.69 -23.65
CA PRO A 35 -24.05 -10.80 -24.55
C PRO A 35 -22.95 -10.07 -23.78
N ILE A 36 -21.72 -10.18 -24.27
CA ILE A 36 -20.59 -9.33 -23.90
C ILE A 36 -20.96 -7.91 -24.34
N SER A 37 -21.56 -7.14 -23.43
CA SER A 37 -21.80 -5.72 -23.58
C SER A 37 -20.68 -4.96 -22.89
N SER A 38 -19.93 -4.19 -23.67
CA SER A 38 -18.83 -3.30 -23.27
C SER A 38 -19.29 -2.06 -22.48
N SER A 39 -20.38 -2.14 -21.72
CA SER A 39 -21.03 -0.99 -21.08
C SER A 39 -20.80 -0.88 -19.57
N ILE A 40 -20.20 -1.88 -18.92
CA ILE A 40 -19.97 -1.85 -17.46
C ILE A 40 -18.73 -1.00 -17.08
N GLN A 41 -17.82 -0.73 -18.01
CA GLN A 41 -16.62 0.09 -17.73
C GLN A 41 -16.91 1.59 -17.54
N HIS A 42 -18.09 2.09 -17.89
CA HIS A 42 -18.38 3.54 -17.84
C HIS A 42 -19.11 4.02 -16.58
N GLU A 43 -19.75 3.14 -15.80
CA GLU A 43 -20.47 3.53 -14.58
C GLU A 43 -19.57 3.56 -13.33
N SER A 44 -18.56 2.69 -13.27
CA SER A 44 -17.60 2.67 -12.16
C SER A 44 -16.71 3.92 -12.11
N ILE A 45 -16.53 4.65 -13.22
CA ILE A 45 -15.65 5.82 -13.29
C ILE A 45 -16.34 7.09 -12.72
N LYS A 46 -17.67 7.20 -12.79
CA LYS A 46 -18.40 8.39 -12.31
C LYS A 46 -18.53 8.47 -10.79
N ILE A 47 -18.40 7.36 -10.07
CA ILE A 47 -18.46 7.35 -8.60
C ILE A 47 -17.13 7.90 -8.01
N PHE A 48 -16.00 7.71 -8.70
CA PHE A 48 -14.67 8.09 -8.21
C PHE A 48 -14.28 9.56 -8.47
N GLU A 49 -14.86 10.25 -9.45
CA GLU A 49 -14.59 11.68 -9.67
C GLU A 49 -15.12 12.58 -8.52
N SER A 50 -15.98 12.07 -7.64
CA SER A 50 -16.51 12.83 -6.48
C SER A 50 -15.55 12.91 -5.28
N LEU A 51 -14.44 12.13 -5.28
CA LEU A 51 -13.48 12.05 -4.18
C LEU A 51 -12.18 12.85 -4.42
N THR A 52 -12.09 13.60 -5.51
CA THR A 52 -10.88 14.37 -5.88
C THR A 52 -11.10 15.88 -5.72
N SER A 53 -11.05 16.35 -4.47
CA SER A 53 -10.93 17.78 -4.16
C SER A 53 -10.06 17.96 -2.90
N PRO A 54 -8.89 18.62 -2.99
CA PRO A 54 -8.11 18.98 -1.82
C PRO A 54 -8.74 20.23 -1.20
N ASN A 55 -9.62 20.03 -0.22
CA ASN A 55 -9.97 21.07 0.73
C ASN A 55 -9.69 20.50 2.13
N GLU A 56 -8.50 20.80 2.66
CA GLU A 56 -8.02 20.41 4.00
C GLU A 56 -8.98 20.85 5.13
N GLN A 57 -9.99 21.68 4.83
CA GLN A 57 -10.99 22.18 5.77
C GLN A 57 -12.33 21.43 5.76
N SER A 58 -12.65 20.59 4.76
CA SER A 58 -14.00 19.99 4.69
C SER A 58 -14.17 18.72 5.52
N LEU A 59 -13.08 18.11 6.02
CA LEU A 59 -13.17 16.91 6.86
C LEU A 59 -13.55 17.20 8.32
N PHE A 60 -13.50 18.48 8.75
CA PHE A 60 -13.55 18.82 10.19
C PHE A 60 -14.58 19.90 10.55
N ASN A 61 -15.44 20.33 9.63
CA ASN A 61 -16.53 21.27 9.94
C ASN A 61 -17.73 20.51 10.54
N SER A 62 -17.54 19.92 11.72
CA SER A 62 -18.67 19.54 12.56
C SER A 62 -19.22 20.79 13.25
N THR A 63 -20.53 21.00 13.14
CA THR A 63 -21.26 22.05 13.89
C THR A 63 -21.62 21.60 15.31
N GLU A 64 -21.20 20.40 15.71
CA GLU A 64 -21.50 19.85 17.03
C GLU A 64 -20.65 20.51 18.12
N ALA A 65 -21.25 20.71 19.30
CA ALA A 65 -20.53 21.16 20.46
C ALA A 65 -19.53 20.08 20.92
N VAL A 66 -18.39 20.52 21.46
CA VAL A 66 -17.27 19.67 21.89
C VAL A 66 -16.72 20.14 23.24
N CYS A 67 -16.23 19.22 24.06
CA CYS A 67 -15.46 19.55 25.25
C CYS A 67 -14.01 19.85 24.88
N GLN A 68 -13.63 21.12 24.97
CA GLN A 68 -12.29 21.57 24.62
C GLN A 68 -11.35 21.57 25.83
N PHE A 69 -10.21 20.90 25.68
CA PHE A 69 -9.19 20.82 26.70
C PHE A 69 -7.82 21.21 26.16
N LYS A 70 -7.02 21.87 27.00
CA LYS A 70 -5.64 22.26 26.72
C LYS A 70 -4.72 21.43 27.61
N VAL A 71 -3.74 20.78 26.99
CA VAL A 71 -2.75 19.94 27.67
C VAL A 71 -1.37 20.58 27.49
N SER A 72 -0.67 20.77 28.61
CA SER A 72 0.72 21.23 28.66
C SER A 72 1.41 20.83 29.95
N GLN A 73 2.61 20.29 29.82
CA GLN A 73 3.54 19.93 30.88
C GLN A 73 4.30 21.15 31.42
N ASP A 74 4.30 22.29 30.70
CA ASP A 74 5.03 23.51 31.08
C ASP A 74 4.13 24.67 31.55
N ILE A 75 2.87 24.75 31.10
CA ILE A 75 1.98 25.88 31.37
C ILE A 75 1.13 25.63 32.62
N ASN A 76 1.08 26.60 33.55
CA ASN A 76 0.19 26.49 34.71
C ASN A 76 -1.28 26.69 34.31
N GLY A 77 -2.16 25.85 34.85
CA GLY A 77 -3.62 25.93 34.64
C GLY A 77 -4.15 25.11 33.46
N SER A 78 -3.28 24.46 32.67
CA SER A 78 -3.65 23.39 31.74
C SER A 78 -3.62 22.02 32.42
N PHE A 79 -4.29 21.05 31.81
CA PHE A 79 -4.09 19.63 32.15
C PHE A 79 -2.64 19.24 31.84
N ARG A 80 -2.06 18.34 32.63
CA ARG A 80 -0.66 17.91 32.43
C ARG A 80 -0.57 16.75 31.44
N THR A 81 -1.63 15.95 31.35
CA THR A 81 -1.70 14.80 30.45
C THR A 81 -3.02 14.78 29.70
N VAL A 82 -3.05 14.07 28.57
CA VAL A 82 -4.27 13.77 27.82
C VAL A 82 -5.20 12.89 28.65
N SER A 83 -4.65 11.90 29.36
CA SER A 83 -5.40 11.05 30.29
C SER A 83 -6.14 11.85 31.38
N GLU A 84 -5.53 12.89 31.96
CA GLU A 84 -6.20 13.78 32.93
C GLU A 84 -7.36 14.56 32.27
N ALA A 85 -7.19 15.01 31.03
CA ALA A 85 -8.24 15.71 30.29
C ALA A 85 -9.42 14.76 29.96
N LEU A 86 -9.13 13.52 29.55
CA LEU A 86 -10.15 12.50 29.26
C LEU A 86 -10.88 12.01 30.52
N ALA A 87 -10.29 12.15 31.71
CA ALA A 87 -10.96 11.81 32.97
C ALA A 87 -12.07 12.80 33.36
N VAL A 88 -12.12 13.99 32.73
CA VAL A 88 -13.21 14.94 32.93
C VAL A 88 -14.42 14.51 32.09
N PRO A 89 -15.60 14.26 32.69
CA PRO A 89 -16.77 13.84 31.93
C PRO A 89 -17.16 14.86 30.85
N CYS A 90 -17.30 14.39 29.61
CA CYS A 90 -17.84 15.18 28.51
C CYS A 90 -19.29 14.78 28.19
N THR A 91 -20.21 15.74 28.21
CA THR A 91 -21.63 15.55 27.85
C THR A 91 -21.97 16.03 26.44
N GLU A 92 -21.01 16.63 25.74
CA GLU A 92 -21.19 17.17 24.40
C GLU A 92 -21.18 16.02 23.36
N SER A 93 -22.06 16.09 22.36
CA SER A 93 -22.21 15.02 21.36
C SER A 93 -20.98 14.85 20.48
N GLY A 94 -20.25 15.93 20.22
CA GLY A 94 -19.01 15.91 19.45
C GLY A 94 -17.82 15.31 20.20
N GLY A 95 -17.98 15.04 21.50
CA GLY A 95 -16.95 14.42 22.34
C GLY A 95 -15.81 15.38 22.71
N TYR A 96 -14.58 14.88 22.69
CA TYR A 96 -13.39 15.57 23.21
C TYR A 96 -12.58 16.21 22.09
N GLU A 97 -12.16 17.45 22.30
CA GLU A 97 -11.15 18.11 21.48
C GLU A 97 -9.98 18.56 22.36
N ILE A 98 -8.81 17.96 22.15
CA ILE A 98 -7.62 18.12 22.99
C ILE A 98 -6.51 18.79 22.20
N PHE A 99 -6.01 19.90 22.73
CA PHE A 99 -4.91 20.67 22.14
C PHE A 99 -3.62 20.48 22.93
N LEU A 100 -2.59 19.94 22.30
CA LEU A 100 -1.24 19.86 22.85
C LEU A 100 -0.55 21.22 22.65
N LEU A 101 -0.25 21.92 23.75
CA LEU A 101 0.34 23.25 23.71
C LEU A 101 1.86 23.26 23.80
N ASP A 102 2.51 22.12 23.97
CA ASP A 102 3.96 22.00 24.02
C ASP A 102 4.51 21.55 22.66
N SER A 103 5.79 21.83 22.40
CA SER A 103 6.47 21.28 21.21
C SER A 103 6.81 19.81 21.37
N GLU A 104 6.98 19.36 22.61
CA GLU A 104 7.23 17.98 22.99
C GLU A 104 6.23 17.59 24.08
N HIS A 105 5.66 16.40 23.99
CA HIS A 105 4.73 15.85 24.94
C HIS A 105 5.15 14.42 25.29
N ILE A 106 5.33 14.14 26.57
CA ILE A 106 5.78 12.82 27.04
C ILE A 106 4.63 12.15 27.81
N GLU A 107 3.99 11.16 27.21
CA GLU A 107 2.89 10.43 27.83
C GLU A 107 2.66 9.09 27.12
N TYR A 108 2.49 8.02 27.91
CA TYR A 108 1.81 6.81 27.49
C TYR A 108 0.30 6.96 27.70
N LEU A 109 -0.48 6.77 26.64
CA LEU A 109 -1.92 6.98 26.65
C LEU A 109 -2.68 5.69 26.28
N ILE A 110 -3.58 5.27 27.16
CA ILE A 110 -4.59 4.25 26.86
C ILE A 110 -5.93 4.94 26.62
N VAL A 111 -6.51 4.73 25.43
CA VAL A 111 -7.87 5.17 25.11
C VAL A 111 -8.81 3.97 25.19
N ASN A 112 -9.54 3.88 26.30
CA ASN A 112 -10.50 2.82 26.55
C ASN A 112 -11.85 3.39 26.99
N GLN A 113 -12.43 4.26 26.15
CA GLN A 113 -13.75 4.83 26.39
C GLN A 113 -14.51 5.01 25.08
N GLN A 114 -15.82 4.72 25.10
CA GLN A 114 -16.67 4.89 23.92
C GLN A 114 -17.01 6.36 23.72
N SER A 115 -16.11 7.10 23.08
CA SER A 115 -16.28 8.52 22.77
C SER A 115 -15.57 8.88 21.47
N THR A 116 -15.98 10.01 20.87
CA THR A 116 -15.22 10.66 19.79
C THR A 116 -14.15 11.55 20.43
N ILE A 117 -12.90 11.34 20.07
CA ILE A 117 -11.75 12.03 20.66
C ILE A 117 -10.86 12.54 19.53
N LEU A 118 -10.55 13.83 19.55
CA LEU A 118 -9.66 14.48 18.62
C LEU A 118 -8.48 15.08 19.38
N ILE A 119 -7.26 14.61 19.09
CA ILE A 119 -6.03 15.11 19.69
C ILE A 119 -5.20 15.82 18.60
N LYS A 120 -4.90 17.09 18.84
CA LYS A 120 -4.22 17.96 17.88
C LYS A 120 -2.89 18.47 18.44
N GLY A 121 -1.83 18.34 17.65
CA GLY A 121 -0.59 19.09 17.85
C GLY A 121 -0.67 20.54 17.38
N LYS A 122 0.44 21.28 17.49
CA LYS A 122 0.50 22.71 17.11
C LYS A 122 0.45 22.96 15.61
N TYR A 123 -0.43 23.85 15.15
CA TYR A 123 -0.60 24.16 13.71
C TYR A 123 0.67 24.49 12.92
N ALA A 124 1.69 25.12 13.52
CA ALA A 124 2.88 25.54 12.77
C ALA A 124 3.93 24.43 12.57
N LYS A 125 4.02 23.49 13.53
CA LYS A 125 4.95 22.37 13.52
C LYS A 125 4.33 21.22 14.31
N PRO A 126 4.40 19.97 13.84
CA PRO A 126 3.90 18.84 14.60
C PRO A 126 4.41 18.85 16.04
N THR A 127 3.54 18.52 16.99
CA THR A 127 3.99 18.25 18.37
C THR A 127 4.69 16.90 18.37
N ILE A 128 5.91 16.84 18.91
CA ILE A 128 6.63 15.59 19.08
C ILE A 128 6.03 14.86 20.28
N TRP A 129 5.55 13.64 20.09
CA TRP A 129 5.03 12.80 21.15
C TRP A 129 5.99 11.65 21.43
N LEU A 130 6.43 11.55 22.68
CA LEU A 130 7.34 10.52 23.19
C LEU A 130 6.70 9.79 24.38
N THR A 131 7.34 8.73 24.84
CA THR A 131 6.97 8.05 26.09
C THR A 131 8.20 7.73 26.94
N GLN A 132 7.97 7.36 28.20
CA GLN A 132 9.03 6.99 29.13
C GLN A 132 9.51 5.56 28.90
N SER A 133 10.71 5.25 29.41
CA SER A 133 11.29 3.92 29.21
C SER A 133 10.46 2.86 29.91
N GLY A 134 10.09 1.79 29.20
CA GLY A 134 9.32 0.67 29.77
C GLY A 134 7.89 0.56 29.22
N ASP A 135 7.41 1.55 28.46
CA ASP A 135 6.10 1.49 27.83
C ASP A 135 6.15 0.70 26.51
N GLN A 136 5.09 -0.08 26.25
CA GLN A 136 4.98 -0.87 25.02
C GLN A 136 4.69 0.02 23.82
N THR A 137 3.88 1.06 24.02
CA THR A 137 3.42 1.98 22.99
C THR A 137 3.42 3.43 23.48
N ILE A 138 3.23 4.40 22.59
CA ILE A 138 2.89 5.79 23.00
C ILE A 138 1.37 5.91 23.16
N ILE A 139 0.62 5.40 22.18
CA ILE A 139 -0.86 5.37 22.22
C ILE A 139 -1.34 3.93 22.04
N ASP A 140 -2.27 3.50 22.89
CA ASP A 140 -3.00 2.24 22.78
C ASP A 140 -4.52 2.51 22.73
N LEU A 141 -5.13 2.34 21.56
CA LEU A 141 -6.57 2.51 21.34
C LEU A 141 -7.30 1.18 21.44
N ILE A 142 -8.10 1.03 22.50
CA ILE A 142 -8.89 -0.17 22.79
C ILE A 142 -10.37 0.04 22.45
N LEU A 143 -10.89 1.26 22.63
CA LEU A 143 -12.31 1.57 22.48
C LEU A 143 -12.51 3.03 22.05
N GLY A 144 -13.53 3.29 21.22
CA GLY A 144 -13.93 4.63 20.80
C GLY A 144 -13.50 5.00 19.38
N ASN A 145 -13.63 6.28 19.06
CA ASN A 145 -13.21 6.88 17.79
C ASN A 145 -12.13 7.92 18.07
N LEU A 146 -10.89 7.61 17.70
CA LEU A 146 -9.74 8.46 17.92
C LEU A 146 -9.28 9.10 16.62
N THR A 147 -9.12 10.42 16.64
CA THR A 147 -8.46 11.18 15.57
C THR A 147 -7.19 11.83 16.09
N LEU A 148 -6.06 11.56 15.43
CA LEU A 148 -4.76 12.15 15.70
C LEU A 148 -4.40 13.10 14.57
N LEU A 149 -4.09 14.35 14.89
CA LEU A 149 -3.82 15.38 13.89
C LEU A 149 -2.50 16.11 14.19
N ASN A 150 -1.60 16.12 13.20
CA ASN A 150 -0.40 16.95 13.19
C ASN A 150 0.52 16.69 14.40
N ILE A 151 0.87 15.41 14.57
CA ILE A 151 1.73 14.90 15.64
C ILE A 151 2.89 14.12 15.01
N GLU A 152 4.09 14.26 15.57
CA GLU A 152 5.25 13.45 15.21
C GLU A 152 5.53 12.44 16.32
N PHE A 153 5.50 11.16 15.99
CA PHE A 153 5.82 10.07 16.92
C PHE A 153 7.24 9.57 16.67
N GLN A 154 8.01 9.37 17.75
CA GLN A 154 9.40 8.92 17.64
C GLN A 154 9.73 7.79 18.62
N TYR A 155 10.56 6.86 18.15
CA TYR A 155 11.30 5.99 19.04
C TYR A 155 12.52 6.72 19.62
N SER A 156 12.89 6.34 20.84
CA SER A 156 14.11 6.74 21.51
C SER A 156 14.97 5.51 21.78
N LEU A 157 16.27 5.61 21.50
CA LEU A 157 17.27 4.60 21.86
C LEU A 157 18.06 5.07 23.06
N THR A 158 18.06 4.26 24.12
CA THR A 158 18.88 4.50 25.30
C THR A 158 19.96 3.44 25.42
N ASN A 159 21.15 3.86 25.89
CA ASN A 159 22.34 3.05 26.17
C ASN A 159 23.05 2.42 24.95
N LYS A 160 24.38 2.60 24.86
CA LYS A 160 25.22 2.07 23.76
C LYS A 160 25.62 0.61 23.95
N SER A 161 25.64 0.10 25.18
CA SER A 161 26.06 -1.29 25.46
C SER A 161 24.92 -2.29 25.32
N GLU A 162 23.70 -1.88 25.65
CA GLU A 162 22.46 -2.65 25.51
C GLU A 162 21.41 -1.69 24.96
N GLN A 163 21.17 -1.74 23.64
CA GLN A 163 20.17 -0.87 23.03
C GLN A 163 18.81 -1.15 23.65
N LYS A 164 18.25 -0.14 24.32
CA LYS A 164 16.87 -0.18 24.81
C LYS A 164 16.02 0.79 24.00
N LEU A 165 15.10 0.24 23.23
CA LEU A 165 14.10 0.97 22.47
C LEU A 165 12.96 1.45 23.38
N THR A 166 12.46 2.65 23.14
CA THR A 166 11.32 3.24 23.86
C THR A 166 10.46 4.02 22.87
N PRO A 167 9.15 3.71 22.73
CA PRO A 167 8.49 2.50 23.25
C PRO A 167 9.15 1.22 22.69
N TYR A 168 8.98 0.08 23.35
CA TYR A 168 9.68 -1.14 22.89
C TYR A 168 8.92 -1.97 21.85
N LYS A 169 7.69 -1.58 21.46
CA LYS A 169 6.93 -2.21 20.37
C LYS A 169 6.40 -1.23 19.34
N ASN A 170 5.46 -0.35 19.68
CA ASN A 170 4.73 0.45 18.68
C ASN A 170 4.74 1.93 19.02
N LEU A 171 4.65 2.82 18.03
CA LEU A 171 4.36 4.21 18.34
C LEU A 171 2.87 4.36 18.63
N VAL A 172 2.02 3.86 17.72
CA VAL A 172 0.57 3.84 17.89
C VAL A 172 0.07 2.42 17.65
N ARG A 173 -0.79 1.95 18.55
CA ARG A 173 -1.52 0.68 18.42
C ARG A 173 -3.02 0.94 18.52
N ALA A 174 -3.80 0.23 17.69
CA ALA A 174 -5.25 0.15 17.83
C ALA A 174 -5.69 -1.31 17.72
N GLU A 175 -6.28 -1.85 18.78
CA GLU A 175 -6.67 -3.26 18.84
C GLU A 175 -7.84 -3.50 19.78
N SER A 176 -8.87 -4.18 19.30
CA SER A 176 -9.98 -4.64 20.15
C SER A 176 -10.76 -5.78 19.53
N GLN A 177 -10.74 -6.96 20.15
CA GLN A 177 -11.47 -8.12 19.65
C GLN A 177 -13.00 -7.95 19.73
N ASP A 178 -13.49 -7.15 20.68
CA ASP A 178 -14.93 -7.06 20.98
C ASP A 178 -15.58 -5.75 20.50
N HIS A 179 -14.80 -4.68 20.30
CA HIS A 179 -15.36 -3.33 20.17
C HIS A 179 -15.09 -2.63 18.85
N TYR A 180 -14.17 -3.15 18.02
CA TYR A 180 -13.86 -2.63 16.68
C TYR A 180 -13.73 -1.09 16.63
N PRO A 181 -12.70 -0.49 17.26
CA PRO A 181 -12.54 0.96 17.32
C PRO A 181 -12.36 1.59 15.93
N ILE A 182 -12.46 2.91 15.87
CA ILE A 182 -12.17 3.70 14.66
C ILE A 182 -10.94 4.57 14.91
N LEU A 183 -9.98 4.51 13.99
CA LEU A 183 -8.75 5.30 14.06
C LEU A 183 -8.59 6.17 12.82
N ASN A 184 -8.45 7.47 13.03
CA ASN A 184 -8.13 8.45 12.00
C ASN A 184 -6.79 9.11 12.32
N ILE A 185 -5.84 9.10 11.39
CA ILE A 185 -4.52 9.71 11.55
C ILE A 185 -4.29 10.65 10.37
N CYS A 186 -4.08 11.94 10.66
CA CYS A 186 -4.02 12.98 9.64
C CYS A 186 -2.77 13.85 9.85
N ASN A 187 -2.00 14.08 8.78
CA ASN A 187 -0.83 14.96 8.80
C ASN A 187 0.21 14.60 9.88
N CYS A 188 0.34 13.31 10.21
CA CYS A 188 1.28 12.84 11.24
C CYS A 188 2.60 12.35 10.63
N ILE A 189 3.64 12.32 11.46
CA ILE A 189 4.97 11.82 11.08
C ILE A 189 5.34 10.68 12.03
N PHE A 190 5.85 9.58 11.49
CA PHE A 190 6.35 8.44 12.24
C PHE A 190 7.84 8.26 11.94
N GLN A 191 8.67 8.22 13.00
CA GLN A 191 10.13 8.13 12.86
C GLN A 191 10.64 6.77 13.36
N SER A 192 11.32 6.03 12.49
CA SER A 192 12.12 4.87 12.87
C SER A 192 13.48 5.27 13.46
N VAL A 193 14.17 4.28 14.02
CA VAL A 193 15.54 4.39 14.53
C VAL A 193 16.35 3.15 14.09
N PRO A 194 17.69 3.26 13.98
CA PRO A 194 18.52 2.11 13.65
C PRO A 194 18.56 1.15 14.83
N THR A 195 18.17 -0.11 14.62
CA THR A 195 18.08 -1.11 15.68
C THR A 195 18.24 -2.51 15.11
N ASP A 196 18.89 -3.38 15.88
CA ASP A 196 19.05 -4.81 15.62
C ASP A 196 18.21 -5.69 16.57
N ILE A 197 17.32 -5.06 17.34
CA ILE A 197 16.43 -5.76 18.28
C ILE A 197 15.49 -6.69 17.49
N LEU A 198 15.57 -7.99 17.74
CA LEU A 198 14.81 -9.04 17.04
C LEU A 198 13.34 -9.16 17.47
N GLN A 199 12.76 -8.10 18.06
CA GLN A 199 11.35 -8.10 18.45
C GLN A 199 10.50 -7.56 17.30
N PHE A 200 9.24 -7.96 17.25
CA PHE A 200 8.24 -7.38 16.36
C PHE A 200 7.96 -5.94 16.82
N VAL A 201 8.53 -4.99 16.09
CA VAL A 201 8.42 -3.55 16.36
C VAL A 201 7.88 -2.89 15.10
N THR A 202 6.78 -2.16 15.22
CA THR A 202 6.09 -1.53 14.09
C THR A 202 5.67 -0.12 14.47
N GLN A 203 5.90 0.87 13.60
CA GLN A 203 5.52 2.25 13.91
C GLN A 203 4.00 2.37 14.18
N LEU A 204 3.18 1.81 13.30
CA LEU A 204 1.72 1.79 13.44
C LEU A 204 1.20 0.35 13.30
N GLU A 205 0.61 -0.19 14.37
CA GLU A 205 -0.04 -1.51 14.38
C GLU A 205 -1.54 -1.35 14.62
N ILE A 206 -2.33 -1.95 13.75
CA ILE A 206 -3.79 -1.85 13.78
C ILE A 206 -4.33 -3.25 13.58
N SER A 207 -5.15 -3.74 14.51
CA SER A 207 -5.82 -5.01 14.38
C SER A 207 -7.28 -4.93 14.87
N HIS A 208 -8.17 -5.71 14.26
CA HIS A 208 -9.57 -5.82 14.70
C HIS A 208 -10.27 -4.46 14.85
N THR A 209 -10.18 -3.61 13.82
CA THR A 209 -10.82 -2.27 13.84
C THR A 209 -11.96 -2.18 12.84
N GLN A 210 -12.95 -1.34 13.15
CA GLN A 210 -14.08 -1.10 12.23
C GLN A 210 -13.59 -0.32 11.01
N SER A 211 -12.75 0.68 11.23
CA SER A 211 -12.16 1.45 10.14
C SER A 211 -10.87 2.12 10.59
N VAL A 212 -9.89 2.15 9.69
CA VAL A 212 -8.72 2.99 9.79
C VAL A 212 -8.60 3.90 8.57
N THR A 213 -8.38 5.18 8.82
CA THR A 213 -8.01 6.17 7.80
C THR A 213 -6.70 6.84 8.16
N VAL A 214 -5.68 6.70 7.30
CA VAL A 214 -4.38 7.36 7.43
C VAL A 214 -4.19 8.29 6.23
N THR A 215 -4.14 9.59 6.48
CA THR A 215 -4.11 10.62 5.43
C THR A 215 -2.91 11.55 5.59
N ASN A 216 -2.23 11.83 4.48
CA ASN A 216 -1.12 12.79 4.40
C ASN A 216 -0.04 12.55 5.47
N CYS A 217 0.20 11.29 5.83
CA CYS A 217 1.18 10.92 6.84
C CYS A 217 2.52 10.56 6.22
N THR A 218 3.61 10.78 6.96
CA THR A 218 4.95 10.36 6.53
C THR A 218 5.52 9.31 7.48
N PHE A 219 5.90 8.15 6.95
CA PHE A 219 6.59 7.07 7.65
C PHE A 219 8.05 7.06 7.21
N ASN A 220 8.93 7.47 8.12
CA ASN A 220 10.37 7.53 7.88
C ASN A 220 11.04 6.29 8.47
N GLY A 221 11.79 5.58 7.62
CA GLY A 221 12.72 4.55 8.07
C GLY A 221 14.10 5.11 8.39
N VAL A 222 15.09 4.21 8.34
CA VAL A 222 16.51 4.56 8.39
C VAL A 222 17.22 3.88 7.22
N LEU A 223 17.76 4.66 6.28
CA LEU A 223 18.34 4.12 5.04
C LEU A 223 19.81 3.69 5.19
N ASN A 224 20.59 4.44 5.99
CA ASN A 224 22.04 4.24 6.09
C ASN A 224 22.44 3.19 7.12
N ASN A 225 21.49 2.71 7.92
CA ASN A 225 21.69 1.73 8.97
C ASN A 225 20.49 0.79 8.97
N LYS A 226 20.72 -0.47 9.28
CA LYS A 226 19.65 -1.47 9.38
C LYS A 226 18.66 -1.11 10.49
N SER A 227 17.40 -1.40 10.24
CA SER A 227 16.34 -1.31 11.24
C SER A 227 15.46 -2.56 11.15
N THR A 228 15.10 -3.12 12.30
CA THR A 228 14.10 -4.19 12.44
C THR A 228 12.69 -3.64 12.64
N ILE A 229 12.48 -2.32 12.47
CA ILE A 229 11.19 -1.67 12.67
C ILE A 229 10.41 -1.61 11.36
N SER A 230 9.26 -2.28 11.31
CA SER A 230 8.29 -2.15 10.22
C SER A 230 7.51 -0.83 10.32
N MET A 231 6.95 -0.36 9.21
CA MET A 231 6.26 0.93 9.17
C MET A 231 4.79 0.79 9.54
N LEU A 232 4.09 -0.17 8.92
CA LEU A 232 2.64 -0.27 9.06
C LEU A 232 2.17 -1.72 8.98
N GLN A 233 1.41 -2.13 9.97
CA GLN A 233 0.73 -3.42 10.00
C GLN A 233 -0.75 -3.20 10.25
N VAL A 234 -1.58 -3.66 9.33
CA VAL A 234 -3.04 -3.58 9.42
C VAL A 234 -3.62 -4.98 9.23
N GLU A 235 -4.32 -5.47 10.24
CA GLU A 235 -4.88 -6.82 10.27
C GLU A 235 -6.36 -6.80 10.63
N GLU A 236 -7.17 -7.64 9.98
CA GLU A 236 -8.57 -7.87 10.37
C GLU A 236 -9.39 -6.58 10.53
N CYS A 237 -9.15 -5.61 9.64
CA CYS A 237 -9.87 -4.36 9.58
C CYS A 237 -10.91 -4.42 8.47
N LYS A 238 -12.11 -3.89 8.72
CA LYS A 238 -13.15 -3.88 7.69
C LYS A 238 -12.83 -2.86 6.60
N ASP A 239 -12.56 -1.62 6.98
CA ASP A 239 -12.31 -0.53 6.02
C ASP A 239 -10.94 0.12 6.29
N VAL A 240 -10.04 0.06 5.31
CA VAL A 240 -8.67 0.58 5.38
C VAL A 240 -8.47 1.61 4.29
N THR A 241 -8.15 2.84 4.65
CA THR A 241 -7.81 3.90 3.70
C THR A 241 -6.43 4.48 4.03
N LEU A 242 -5.51 4.39 3.07
CA LEU A 242 -4.22 5.09 3.07
C LEU A 242 -4.23 6.10 1.92
N GLN A 243 -4.15 7.39 2.21
CA GLN A 243 -4.27 8.44 1.20
C GLN A 243 -3.19 9.51 1.33
N GLY A 244 -2.47 9.81 0.26
CA GLY A 244 -1.45 10.88 0.27
C GLY A 244 -0.26 10.59 1.20
N CYS A 245 -0.06 9.33 1.59
CA CYS A 245 0.98 8.94 2.53
C CYS A 245 2.33 8.75 1.84
N ILE A 246 3.42 8.99 2.57
CA ILE A 246 4.79 8.79 2.10
C ILE A 246 5.48 7.77 3.01
N PHE A 247 5.91 6.65 2.44
CA PHE A 247 6.73 5.62 3.09
C PHE A 247 8.12 5.68 2.49
N GLN A 248 9.15 5.97 3.30
CA GLN A 248 10.45 6.28 2.71
C GLN A 248 11.69 5.95 3.53
N ASN A 249 12.81 5.85 2.79
CA ASN A 249 14.18 5.88 3.28
C ASN A 249 14.45 4.83 4.35
N SER A 250 14.26 3.56 4.01
CA SER A 250 14.45 2.45 4.95
C SER A 250 15.34 1.35 4.40
N LEU A 251 16.18 0.81 5.27
CA LEU A 251 16.89 -0.46 5.10
C LEU A 251 16.38 -1.42 6.17
N ILE A 252 15.48 -2.31 5.76
CA ILE A 252 14.69 -3.15 6.66
C ILE A 252 15.27 -4.57 6.71
N SER A 253 15.53 -5.02 7.93
CA SER A 253 16.04 -6.36 8.25
C SER A 253 15.16 -7.12 9.24
N SER A 254 13.92 -6.68 9.44
CA SER A 254 12.89 -7.38 10.22
C SER A 254 12.50 -8.71 9.57
N ASP A 255 11.76 -9.53 10.32
CA ASP A 255 11.09 -10.73 9.78
C ASP A 255 9.71 -10.41 9.18
N GLU A 256 9.17 -9.20 9.45
CA GLU A 256 7.88 -8.71 8.94
C GLU A 256 8.06 -7.71 7.80
N GLU A 257 7.17 -7.75 6.81
CA GLU A 257 7.25 -6.78 5.71
C GLU A 257 7.13 -5.33 6.20
N PRO A 258 7.70 -4.35 5.48
CA PRO A 258 7.62 -2.95 5.88
C PRO A 258 6.18 -2.49 6.05
N ILE A 259 5.31 -2.95 5.15
CA ILE A 259 3.91 -2.58 5.09
C ILE A 259 3.08 -3.83 4.76
N VAL A 260 2.22 -4.22 5.69
CA VAL A 260 1.32 -5.38 5.57
C VAL A 260 -0.12 -4.94 5.71
N LEU A 261 -0.94 -5.30 4.72
CA LEU A 261 -2.40 -5.18 4.76
C LEU A 261 -3.00 -6.59 4.67
N TYR A 262 -3.40 -7.13 5.82
CA TYR A 262 -3.95 -8.47 5.99
C TYR A 262 -5.44 -8.38 6.29
N TYR A 263 -6.29 -9.04 5.49
CA TYR A 263 -7.74 -8.93 5.66
C TYR A 263 -8.45 -10.28 5.59
N THR A 264 -9.27 -10.52 6.63
CA THR A 264 -10.06 -11.73 6.85
C THR A 264 -11.56 -11.43 7.02
N LEU A 265 -11.94 -10.15 7.14
CA LEU A 265 -13.33 -9.75 7.32
C LEU A 265 -14.05 -9.60 5.96
N PRO A 266 -15.21 -10.26 5.77
CA PRO A 266 -15.96 -10.16 4.53
C PRO A 266 -16.62 -8.77 4.38
N ASN A 267 -16.85 -8.38 3.13
CA ASN A 267 -17.39 -7.08 2.73
C ASN A 267 -16.53 -5.90 3.20
N GLY A 268 -15.21 -6.11 3.25
CA GLY A 268 -14.24 -5.07 3.57
C GLY A 268 -13.80 -4.27 2.34
N SER A 269 -13.08 -3.18 2.59
CA SER A 269 -12.46 -2.35 1.57
C SER A 269 -11.04 -1.93 1.95
N ILE A 270 -10.13 -2.00 0.98
CA ILE A 270 -8.78 -1.47 1.09
C ILE A 270 -8.58 -0.46 -0.03
N VAL A 271 -8.26 0.77 0.34
CA VAL A 271 -7.95 1.85 -0.58
C VAL A 271 -6.57 2.40 -0.26
N VAL A 272 -5.65 2.32 -1.21
CA VAL A 272 -4.34 2.96 -1.15
C VAL A 272 -4.24 3.92 -2.32
N GLN A 273 -4.24 5.22 -2.05
CA GLN A 273 -4.39 6.23 -3.08
C GLN A 273 -3.41 7.38 -2.94
N ASP A 274 -2.84 7.83 -4.05
CA ASP A 274 -1.95 8.99 -4.12
C ASP A 274 -0.75 8.87 -3.13
N CYS A 275 -0.33 7.64 -2.79
CA CYS A 275 0.78 7.37 -1.88
C CYS A 275 2.11 7.20 -2.61
N GLU A 276 3.21 7.46 -1.90
CA GLU A 276 4.57 7.25 -2.37
C GLU A 276 5.31 6.23 -1.50
N PHE A 277 5.96 5.26 -2.15
CA PHE A 277 6.85 4.26 -1.55
C PHE A 277 8.22 4.44 -2.19
N ARG A 278 9.20 5.00 -1.45
CA ARG A 278 10.48 5.38 -2.06
C ARG A 278 11.71 5.06 -1.23
N ASN A 279 12.74 4.53 -1.90
CA ASN A 279 14.02 4.17 -1.29
C ASN A 279 13.82 3.21 -0.09
N ILE A 280 13.16 2.07 -0.34
CA ILE A 280 12.91 1.02 0.66
C ILE A 280 13.68 -0.23 0.23
N HIS A 281 14.62 -0.66 1.07
CA HIS A 281 15.54 -1.74 0.80
C HIS A 281 15.29 -2.88 1.80
N LEU A 282 15.12 -4.09 1.28
CA LEU A 282 14.87 -5.31 2.04
C LEU A 282 16.14 -6.15 2.07
N GLU A 283 16.67 -6.41 3.26
CA GLU A 283 17.91 -7.18 3.43
C GLU A 283 17.66 -8.60 3.95
N ASN A 284 16.58 -8.80 4.71
CA ASN A 284 16.23 -10.11 5.23
C ASN A 284 15.55 -10.96 4.15
N LYS A 285 16.03 -12.20 3.99
CA LYS A 285 15.53 -13.17 2.98
C LYS A 285 14.09 -13.62 3.24
N LEU A 286 13.58 -13.43 4.45
CA LEU A 286 12.20 -13.73 4.80
C LEU A 286 11.21 -12.67 4.26
N LEU A 287 11.69 -11.45 4.02
CA LEU A 287 10.88 -10.36 3.49
C LEU A 287 10.58 -10.60 2.02
N ARG A 288 9.30 -10.53 1.65
CA ARG A 288 8.85 -10.85 0.29
C ARG A 288 8.65 -9.62 -0.59
N THR A 289 8.40 -8.44 -0.01
CA THR A 289 8.01 -7.21 -0.72
C THR A 289 8.06 -5.98 0.19
N VAL A 290 7.90 -4.78 -0.39
CA VAL A 290 7.67 -3.53 0.34
C VAL A 290 6.23 -3.40 0.82
N LEU A 291 5.26 -3.53 -0.09
CA LEU A 291 3.83 -3.54 0.23
C LEU A 291 3.27 -4.94 -0.03
N LYS A 292 2.75 -5.57 1.02
CA LYS A 292 2.06 -6.86 0.96
C LYS A 292 0.58 -6.68 1.21
N ILE A 293 -0.22 -7.23 0.30
CA ILE A 293 -1.67 -7.31 0.42
C ILE A 293 -2.05 -8.79 0.45
N TYR A 294 -2.64 -9.24 1.56
CA TYR A 294 -3.01 -10.62 1.76
C TYR A 294 -4.50 -10.72 2.07
N GLY A 295 -5.23 -11.46 1.23
CA GLY A 295 -6.67 -11.60 1.31
C GLY A 295 -7.17 -13.01 1.49
N GLU A 296 -8.04 -13.21 2.48
CA GLU A 296 -8.75 -14.48 2.71
C GLU A 296 -10.28 -14.37 2.60
N SER A 297 -10.83 -13.16 2.44
CA SER A 297 -12.27 -12.89 2.44
C SER A 297 -12.70 -12.00 1.28
N GLN A 298 -14.01 -11.89 1.01
CA GLN A 298 -14.59 -10.91 0.07
C GLN A 298 -14.24 -9.46 0.47
N THR A 299 -13.15 -8.94 -0.06
CA THR A 299 -12.74 -7.54 0.13
C THR A 299 -12.29 -6.96 -1.19
N ASN A 300 -12.68 -5.70 -1.41
CA ASN A 300 -12.28 -4.95 -2.59
C ASN A 300 -10.99 -4.19 -2.30
N VAL A 301 -10.00 -4.37 -3.17
CA VAL A 301 -8.69 -3.74 -3.06
C VAL A 301 -8.52 -2.76 -4.21
N THR A 302 -8.27 -1.49 -3.89
CA THR A 302 -8.03 -0.42 -4.85
C THR A 302 -6.69 0.25 -4.56
N LEU A 303 -5.77 0.20 -5.53
CA LEU A 303 -4.49 0.92 -5.51
C LEU A 303 -4.48 1.89 -6.67
N MET A 304 -4.56 3.18 -6.41
CA MET A 304 -4.67 4.20 -7.45
C MET A 304 -3.67 5.34 -7.30
N ASN A 305 -3.06 5.74 -8.43
CA ASN A 305 -2.16 6.89 -8.51
C ASN A 305 -0.95 6.83 -7.55
N ASN A 306 -0.54 5.64 -7.13
CA ASN A 306 0.61 5.50 -6.23
C ASN A 306 1.92 5.46 -7.02
N THR A 307 3.01 5.83 -6.36
CA THR A 307 4.37 5.72 -6.92
C THR A 307 5.24 4.79 -6.06
N PHE A 308 5.79 3.76 -6.67
CA PHE A 308 6.79 2.87 -6.09
C PHE A 308 8.13 3.12 -6.77
N SER A 309 9.13 3.61 -6.05
CA SER A 309 10.42 3.99 -6.62
C SER A 309 11.62 3.55 -5.80
N ASN A 310 12.60 2.93 -6.46
CA ASN A 310 13.80 2.41 -5.80
C ASN A 310 13.44 1.47 -4.62
N CYS A 311 12.46 0.59 -4.83
CA CYS A 311 12.13 -0.50 -3.91
C CYS A 311 12.97 -1.73 -4.27
N HIS A 312 13.85 -2.18 -3.37
CA HIS A 312 14.85 -3.21 -3.66
C HIS A 312 14.78 -4.37 -2.67
N GLY A 313 14.66 -5.59 -3.18
CA GLY A 313 14.80 -6.82 -2.40
C GLY A 313 15.33 -7.95 -3.27
N LEU A 314 16.65 -8.09 -3.38
CA LEU A 314 17.28 -9.05 -4.32
C LEU A 314 16.91 -10.51 -4.04
N GLU A 315 16.65 -10.84 -2.78
CA GLU A 315 16.21 -12.16 -2.33
C GLU A 315 14.69 -12.24 -2.11
N SER A 316 14.04 -11.08 -2.02
CA SER A 316 12.59 -10.94 -1.90
C SER A 316 11.91 -11.31 -3.21
N GLU A 317 10.72 -11.89 -3.14
CA GLU A 317 10.00 -12.31 -4.35
C GLU A 317 9.75 -11.15 -5.32
N VAL A 318 9.41 -9.99 -4.78
CA VAL A 318 9.12 -8.78 -5.55
C VAL A 318 9.68 -7.54 -4.86
N GLY A 319 10.06 -6.53 -5.66
CA GLY A 319 10.57 -5.28 -5.13
C GLY A 319 9.48 -4.41 -4.48
N ALA A 320 8.35 -4.21 -5.15
CA ALA A 320 7.36 -3.20 -4.73
C ALA A 320 6.06 -3.76 -4.13
N LEU A 321 5.30 -4.56 -4.88
CA LEU A 321 3.93 -4.97 -4.53
C LEU A 321 3.73 -6.49 -4.65
N LEU A 322 3.32 -7.11 -3.55
CA LEU A 322 2.88 -8.51 -3.50
C LEU A 322 1.38 -8.57 -3.20
N ILE A 323 0.63 -9.27 -4.04
CA ILE A 323 -0.79 -9.57 -3.83
C ILE A 323 -0.93 -11.07 -3.66
N LEU A 324 -1.51 -11.48 -2.55
CA LEU A 324 -1.82 -12.87 -2.22
C LEU A 324 -3.33 -13.01 -2.06
N ASP A 325 -3.95 -13.67 -3.02
CA ASP A 325 -5.39 -13.94 -3.06
C ASP A 325 -5.63 -15.45 -2.83
N TYR A 326 -5.90 -15.82 -1.58
CA TYR A 326 -6.10 -17.21 -1.19
C TYR A 326 -7.59 -17.58 -1.08
N LEU A 327 -7.88 -18.82 -1.48
CA LEU A 327 -9.20 -19.45 -1.40
C LEU A 327 -9.60 -19.72 0.05
N ARG A 328 -10.75 -19.16 0.46
CA ARG A 328 -11.60 -19.78 1.48
C ARG A 328 -13.02 -20.01 0.98
N ASP A 329 -13.53 -19.14 0.09
CA ASP A 329 -14.93 -19.14 -0.32
C ASP A 329 -15.09 -18.84 -1.83
N ASN A 330 -16.22 -19.27 -2.42
CA ASN A 330 -16.63 -18.96 -3.80
C ASN A 330 -17.08 -17.49 -3.93
N GLU A 331 -16.24 -16.56 -3.50
CA GLU A 331 -16.54 -15.13 -3.43
C GLU A 331 -15.79 -14.35 -4.51
N ILE A 332 -16.51 -13.42 -5.14
CA ILE A 332 -15.95 -12.50 -6.13
C ILE A 332 -15.18 -11.41 -5.38
N ARG A 333 -13.92 -11.20 -5.77
CA ARG A 333 -13.05 -10.13 -5.24
C ARG A 333 -12.61 -9.22 -6.37
N TYR A 334 -12.39 -7.95 -6.05
CA TYR A 334 -11.92 -6.97 -7.03
C TYR A 334 -10.58 -6.39 -6.61
N TYR A 335 -9.58 -6.56 -7.45
CA TYR A 335 -8.26 -5.97 -7.31
C TYR A 335 -8.05 -4.96 -8.43
N LEU A 336 -8.17 -3.67 -8.10
CA LEU A 336 -8.06 -2.55 -9.03
C LEU A 336 -6.75 -1.78 -8.78
N ILE A 337 -5.69 -2.14 -9.48
CA ILE A 337 -4.35 -1.54 -9.38
C ILE A 337 -4.16 -0.64 -10.60
N ASN A 338 -4.62 0.60 -10.55
CA ASN A 338 -4.69 1.45 -11.73
C ASN A 338 -3.90 2.76 -11.60
N ASN A 339 -3.37 3.27 -12.71
CA ASN A 339 -2.67 4.56 -12.78
C ASN A 339 -1.44 4.68 -11.84
N ASN A 340 -0.82 3.57 -11.44
CA ASN A 340 0.35 3.58 -10.58
C ASN A 340 1.64 3.68 -11.40
N THR A 341 2.70 4.23 -10.80
CA THR A 341 4.03 4.28 -11.38
C THR A 341 4.99 3.38 -10.61
N PHE A 342 5.65 2.48 -11.31
CA PHE A 342 6.67 1.58 -10.76
C PHE A 342 8.01 1.85 -11.45
N LYS A 343 8.99 2.36 -10.69
CA LYS A 343 10.23 2.85 -11.23
C LYS A 343 11.46 2.32 -10.48
N ASN A 344 12.44 1.80 -11.21
CA ASN A 344 13.72 1.36 -10.63
C ASN A 344 13.55 0.31 -9.50
N ASN A 345 12.51 -0.50 -9.55
CA ASN A 345 12.30 -1.51 -8.51
C ASN A 345 13.01 -2.82 -8.86
N THR A 346 13.47 -3.54 -7.86
CA THR A 346 14.21 -4.80 -8.04
C THR A 346 13.71 -5.87 -7.09
N GLY A 347 13.34 -7.03 -7.62
CA GLY A 347 12.99 -8.22 -6.84
C GLY A 347 13.48 -9.50 -7.50
N LYS A 348 13.31 -10.65 -6.84
CA LYS A 348 13.76 -11.94 -7.36
C LYS A 348 12.97 -12.34 -8.61
N PHE A 349 11.65 -12.35 -8.55
CA PHE A 349 10.76 -12.74 -9.65
C PHE A 349 10.28 -11.56 -10.48
N SER A 350 10.11 -10.40 -9.85
CA SER A 350 9.65 -9.17 -10.50
C SER A 350 10.16 -7.95 -9.73
N GLY A 351 10.47 -6.86 -10.42
CA GLY A 351 10.75 -5.59 -9.76
C GLY A 351 9.50 -4.98 -9.15
N SER A 352 8.36 -5.05 -9.84
CA SER A 352 7.19 -4.24 -9.48
C SER A 352 6.06 -5.03 -8.84
N ILE A 353 5.42 -5.93 -9.58
CA ILE A 353 4.22 -6.64 -9.12
C ILE A 353 4.46 -8.14 -9.11
N PHE A 354 4.04 -8.79 -8.03
CA PHE A 354 3.82 -10.22 -7.97
C PHE A 354 2.39 -10.49 -7.51
N LEU A 355 1.64 -11.23 -8.30
CA LEU A 355 0.31 -11.72 -7.95
C LEU A 355 0.37 -13.24 -7.78
N PHE A 356 -0.09 -13.73 -6.65
CA PHE A 356 -0.53 -15.11 -6.50
C PHE A 356 -2.04 -15.13 -6.27
N SER A 357 -2.76 -15.89 -7.08
CA SER A 357 -4.20 -16.09 -6.93
C SER A 357 -4.52 -17.57 -6.97
N ASP A 358 -5.19 -18.07 -5.95
CA ASP A 358 -5.83 -19.39 -5.96
C ASP A 358 -7.35 -19.29 -6.18
N ASN A 359 -7.90 -18.07 -6.30
CA ASN A 359 -9.35 -17.85 -6.43
C ASN A 359 -9.84 -17.82 -7.88
N LEU A 360 -10.85 -18.64 -8.18
CA LEU A 360 -11.51 -18.77 -9.49
C LEU A 360 -12.31 -17.54 -9.91
N LEU A 361 -12.80 -16.74 -8.95
CA LEU A 361 -13.80 -15.70 -9.16
C LEU A 361 -13.24 -14.28 -9.01
N SER A 362 -11.97 -14.14 -8.65
CA SER A 362 -11.34 -12.84 -8.49
C SER A 362 -11.13 -12.13 -9.82
N TYR A 363 -11.43 -10.84 -9.81
CA TYR A 363 -11.21 -9.93 -10.92
C TYR A 363 -9.97 -9.07 -10.65
N PHE A 364 -9.07 -9.03 -11.62
CA PHE A 364 -7.83 -8.26 -11.56
C PHE A 364 -7.78 -7.21 -12.68
N SER A 365 -7.42 -5.98 -12.33
CA SER A 365 -7.16 -4.88 -13.24
C SER A 365 -5.84 -4.21 -12.88
N PHE A 366 -4.94 -4.13 -13.85
CA PHE A 366 -3.64 -3.49 -13.78
C PHE A 366 -3.54 -2.37 -14.83
N ASN A 367 -4.59 -1.57 -14.97
CA ASN A 367 -4.75 -0.63 -16.09
C ASN A 367 -3.92 0.65 -15.90
N ASN A 368 -3.49 1.24 -17.02
CA ASN A 368 -2.81 2.54 -17.07
C ASN A 368 -1.59 2.67 -16.13
N ASN A 369 -0.96 1.56 -15.75
CA ASN A 369 0.25 1.59 -14.93
C ASN A 369 1.45 1.92 -15.82
N THR A 370 2.41 2.67 -15.27
CA THR A 370 3.68 2.96 -15.94
C THR A 370 4.81 2.22 -15.27
N PHE A 371 5.49 1.38 -16.04
CA PHE A 371 6.66 0.64 -15.59
C PHE A 371 7.93 1.20 -16.25
N PHE A 372 8.97 1.46 -15.46
CA PHE A 372 10.20 2.05 -15.95
C PHE A 372 11.43 1.53 -15.22
N ASN A 373 12.35 0.92 -15.96
CA ASN A 373 13.66 0.47 -15.49
C ASN A 373 13.58 -0.46 -14.27
N ASN A 374 12.54 -1.31 -14.23
CA ASN A 374 12.43 -2.36 -13.23
C ASN A 374 13.26 -3.58 -13.63
N SER A 375 13.73 -4.33 -12.65
CA SER A 375 14.61 -5.47 -12.88
C SER A 375 14.27 -6.64 -11.98
N ASN A 376 14.68 -7.83 -12.41
CA ASN A 376 14.62 -9.04 -11.61
C ASN A 376 15.86 -9.91 -11.85
N ASN A 377 15.95 -11.06 -11.16
CA ASN A 377 17.05 -12.01 -11.32
C ASN A 377 16.88 -12.93 -12.55
N PHE A 378 15.84 -12.72 -13.36
CA PHE A 378 15.49 -13.53 -14.52
C PHE A 378 15.51 -12.67 -15.81
N THR A 379 15.17 -13.27 -16.96
CA THR A 379 15.14 -12.57 -18.25
C THR A 379 13.76 -12.09 -18.68
N HIS A 380 12.70 -12.45 -17.94
CA HIS A 380 11.30 -12.14 -18.26
C HIS A 380 10.55 -11.74 -16.99
N GLY A 381 9.42 -11.04 -17.15
CA GLY A 381 8.53 -10.67 -16.04
C GLY A 381 9.10 -9.63 -15.10
N GLN A 382 9.99 -8.74 -15.59
CA GLN A 382 10.65 -7.77 -14.71
C GLN A 382 9.68 -6.71 -14.16
N ASP A 383 8.55 -6.47 -14.84
CA ASP A 383 7.50 -5.59 -14.32
C ASP A 383 6.45 -6.35 -13.53
N ALA A 384 5.97 -7.48 -14.03
CA ALA A 384 4.97 -8.27 -13.34
C ALA A 384 5.18 -9.78 -13.52
N PHE A 385 4.98 -10.49 -12.42
CA PHE A 385 4.83 -11.94 -12.38
C PHE A 385 3.43 -12.28 -11.88
N LEU A 386 2.66 -13.04 -12.65
CA LEU A 386 1.32 -13.48 -12.26
C LEU A 386 1.29 -15.00 -12.13
N ASN A 387 0.91 -15.51 -10.96
CA ASN A 387 0.76 -16.92 -10.68
C ASN A 387 -0.71 -17.22 -10.36
N PHE A 388 -1.36 -18.01 -11.21
CA PHE A 388 -2.73 -18.46 -11.02
C PHE A 388 -2.75 -19.95 -10.72
N SER A 389 -3.07 -20.29 -9.48
CA SER A 389 -3.46 -21.64 -9.08
C SER A 389 -4.97 -21.74 -9.23
N ASN A 390 -5.44 -22.76 -9.94
CA ASN A 390 -6.87 -22.98 -10.19
C ASN A 390 -7.63 -21.74 -10.73
N PRO A 391 -7.20 -21.13 -11.86
CA PRO A 391 -7.96 -20.06 -12.51
C PRO A 391 -9.29 -20.57 -13.09
N SER A 392 -10.17 -19.63 -13.48
CA SER A 392 -11.45 -19.94 -14.15
C SER A 392 -11.30 -20.99 -15.26
N TYR A 393 -12.30 -21.89 -15.38
CA TYR A 393 -12.35 -22.91 -16.44
C TYR A 393 -12.35 -22.31 -17.85
N GLU A 394 -12.77 -21.06 -17.98
CA GLU A 394 -12.77 -20.31 -19.23
C GLU A 394 -11.36 -19.92 -19.69
N TRP A 395 -10.35 -19.97 -18.83
CA TRP A 395 -8.97 -19.62 -19.16
C TRP A 395 -8.25 -20.81 -19.80
N THR A 396 -8.18 -20.82 -21.12
CA THR A 396 -7.52 -21.87 -21.90
C THR A 396 -6.12 -21.45 -22.30
N LYS A 397 -5.29 -22.42 -22.71
CA LYS A 397 -3.97 -22.16 -23.31
C LYS A 397 -4.04 -21.17 -24.47
N ASP A 398 -5.13 -21.18 -25.23
CA ASP A 398 -5.30 -20.37 -26.43
C ASP A 398 -5.75 -18.93 -26.13
N ASN A 399 -6.44 -18.68 -25.02
CA ASN A 399 -6.98 -17.35 -24.71
C ASN A 399 -6.28 -16.62 -23.56
N ILE A 400 -5.51 -17.32 -22.70
CA ILE A 400 -4.91 -16.74 -21.50
C ILE A 400 -4.06 -15.50 -21.81
N GLY A 401 -3.26 -15.51 -22.87
CA GLY A 401 -2.46 -14.35 -23.25
C GLY A 401 -3.31 -13.10 -23.57
N SER A 402 -4.49 -13.28 -24.18
CA SER A 402 -5.42 -12.18 -24.46
C SER A 402 -6.10 -11.67 -23.18
N ILE A 403 -6.46 -12.57 -22.27
CA ILE A 403 -7.02 -12.23 -20.97
C ILE A 403 -6.02 -11.40 -20.16
N ILE A 404 -4.78 -11.87 -20.01
CA ILE A 404 -3.72 -11.13 -19.31
C ILE A 404 -3.44 -9.79 -20.00
N THR A 405 -3.40 -9.74 -21.34
CA THR A 405 -3.24 -8.47 -22.07
C THR A 405 -4.34 -7.47 -21.72
N SER A 406 -5.59 -7.93 -21.60
CA SER A 406 -6.72 -7.06 -21.26
C SER A 406 -6.66 -6.50 -19.83
N MET A 407 -6.01 -7.21 -18.89
CA MET A 407 -5.81 -6.72 -17.52
C MET A 407 -4.86 -5.53 -17.46
N PHE A 408 -3.97 -5.37 -18.44
CA PHE A 408 -2.97 -4.29 -18.50
C PHE A 408 -3.34 -3.21 -19.52
N ASN A 409 -4.63 -2.99 -19.75
CA ASN A 409 -5.06 -2.02 -20.75
C ASN A 409 -4.56 -0.61 -20.42
N GLY A 410 -3.94 0.04 -21.40
CA GLY A 410 -3.34 1.37 -21.25
C GLY A 410 -2.02 1.42 -20.48
N SER A 411 -1.54 0.30 -19.93
CA SER A 411 -0.26 0.23 -19.23
C SER A 411 0.92 0.25 -20.19
N THR A 412 2.08 0.76 -19.73
CA THR A 412 3.29 0.89 -20.55
C THR A 412 4.55 0.43 -19.82
N SER A 413 5.54 -0.08 -20.56
CA SER A 413 6.81 -0.60 -20.04
C SER A 413 7.98 -0.26 -20.96
N ASP A 414 9.14 0.11 -20.42
CA ASP A 414 10.37 0.30 -21.20
C ASP A 414 11.11 -1.02 -21.52
N ILE A 415 10.57 -2.17 -21.10
CA ILE A 415 11.10 -3.50 -21.40
C ILE A 415 10.66 -3.94 -22.80
N LEU A 416 11.64 -4.26 -23.65
CA LEU A 416 11.40 -4.59 -25.06
C LEU A 416 10.67 -5.92 -25.28
N ASN A 417 10.78 -6.88 -24.36
CA ASN A 417 10.16 -8.19 -24.51
C ASN A 417 9.80 -8.83 -23.17
N GLY A 418 8.55 -9.31 -23.04
CA GLY A 418 8.11 -10.09 -21.89
C GLY A 418 8.10 -9.30 -20.59
N SER A 419 7.59 -8.06 -20.62
CA SER A 419 7.43 -7.21 -19.44
C SER A 419 6.60 -7.89 -18.35
N VAL A 420 5.57 -8.64 -18.75
CA VAL A 420 4.72 -9.44 -17.85
C VAL A 420 4.91 -10.92 -18.16
N TYR A 421 5.21 -11.70 -17.13
CA TYR A 421 5.25 -13.17 -17.18
C TYR A 421 4.07 -13.74 -16.41
N TYR A 422 3.50 -14.83 -16.90
CA TYR A 422 2.40 -15.51 -16.22
C TYR A 422 2.59 -17.02 -16.18
N GLU A 423 2.11 -17.62 -15.09
CA GLU A 423 1.99 -19.06 -14.88
C GLU A 423 0.56 -19.40 -14.48
N MET A 424 0.05 -20.45 -15.09
CA MET A 424 -1.30 -20.92 -14.90
C MET A 424 -1.25 -22.42 -14.63
N ARG A 425 -1.72 -22.84 -13.46
CA ARG A 425 -1.74 -24.25 -13.06
C ARG A 425 -3.14 -24.66 -12.64
N ARG A 426 -3.66 -25.73 -13.25
CA ARG A 426 -4.85 -26.43 -12.77
C ARG A 426 -4.47 -27.76 -12.14
N LYS A 427 -5.28 -28.23 -11.19
CA LYS A 427 -5.13 -29.57 -10.63
C LYS A 427 -5.20 -30.59 -11.77
N ASP A 428 -4.18 -31.44 -11.86
CA ASP A 428 -4.06 -32.53 -12.85
C ASP A 428 -3.84 -32.11 -14.32
N GLU A 429 -3.54 -30.83 -14.60
CA GLU A 429 -3.15 -30.35 -15.94
C GLU A 429 -1.68 -29.88 -15.97
N GLU A 430 -1.09 -29.82 -17.17
CA GLU A 430 0.23 -29.22 -17.37
C GLU A 430 0.20 -27.71 -17.08
N THR A 431 1.25 -27.19 -16.44
CA THR A 431 1.40 -25.75 -16.23
C THR A 431 1.51 -25.04 -17.58
N VAL A 432 0.63 -24.08 -17.81
CA VAL A 432 0.70 -23.18 -18.96
C VAL A 432 1.47 -21.93 -18.54
N THR A 433 2.54 -21.60 -19.26
CA THR A 433 3.32 -20.39 -19.03
C THR A 433 3.37 -19.55 -20.29
N GLY A 434 3.64 -18.26 -20.12
CA GLY A 434 3.84 -17.35 -21.24
C GLY A 434 4.20 -15.95 -20.79
N ASN A 435 4.37 -15.07 -21.75
CA ASN A 435 4.69 -13.67 -21.50
C ASN A 435 3.91 -12.77 -22.46
N ILE A 436 3.63 -11.55 -22.01
CA ILE A 436 3.13 -10.47 -22.86
C ILE A 436 4.11 -9.29 -22.79
N THR A 437 4.12 -8.50 -23.86
CA THR A 437 4.95 -7.30 -23.96
C THR A 437 4.03 -6.09 -23.98
N LEU A 438 4.17 -5.21 -22.98
CA LEU A 438 3.42 -3.97 -22.90
C LEU A 438 3.97 -2.95 -23.92
N PRO A 439 3.14 -2.00 -24.39
CA PRO A 439 3.62 -0.89 -25.22
C PRO A 439 4.71 -0.09 -24.50
N ASN A 440 5.67 0.43 -25.27
CA ASN A 440 6.65 1.37 -24.75
C ASN A 440 5.98 2.62 -24.19
N PRO A 441 6.45 3.17 -23.06
CA PRO A 441 5.96 4.45 -22.58
C PRO A 441 6.16 5.49 -23.67
N PRO A 442 5.20 6.41 -23.88
CA PRO A 442 5.38 7.50 -24.82
C PRO A 442 6.68 8.21 -24.45
N SER A 443 7.65 8.20 -25.36
CA SER A 443 9.00 8.69 -25.08
C SER A 443 8.89 10.10 -24.49
N PRO A 444 9.39 10.37 -23.27
CA PRO A 444 9.29 11.68 -22.64
C PRO A 444 10.05 12.68 -23.50
N GLY A 445 9.30 13.34 -24.38
CA GLY A 445 9.84 14.03 -25.54
C GLY A 445 10.45 13.07 -26.55
N LYS A 446 9.79 12.88 -27.70
CA LYS A 446 10.51 13.11 -28.95
C LYS A 446 11.07 14.54 -28.82
N LYS A 447 12.29 14.64 -28.29
CA LYS A 447 12.98 15.91 -28.13
C LYS A 447 12.86 16.64 -29.47
N TRP A 448 12.41 17.88 -29.42
CA TRP A 448 12.04 18.71 -30.57
C TRP A 448 13.07 18.64 -31.72
N TYR A 449 14.35 18.40 -31.42
CA TYR A 449 15.42 18.25 -32.40
C TYR A 449 15.35 17.00 -33.29
N ASN A 450 14.57 15.97 -32.95
CA ASN A 450 14.34 14.82 -33.83
C ASN A 450 13.27 15.09 -34.90
N ASN A 451 12.71 16.31 -34.92
CA ASN A 451 11.90 16.75 -36.03
C ASN A 451 12.82 17.06 -37.22
N LYS A 452 12.82 16.18 -38.25
CA LYS A 452 13.62 16.34 -39.47
C LYS A 452 13.54 17.76 -40.05
N TYR A 453 12.40 18.43 -39.90
CA TYR A 453 12.18 19.79 -40.40
C TYR A 453 13.00 20.87 -39.67
N ILE A 454 13.35 20.67 -38.39
CA ILE A 454 14.17 21.63 -37.63
C ILE A 454 15.65 21.51 -38.02
N ILE A 455 16.13 20.29 -38.26
CA ILE A 455 17.50 20.05 -38.78
C ILE A 455 17.63 20.63 -40.19
N ILE A 456 16.64 20.41 -41.06
CA ILE A 456 16.60 20.99 -42.41
C ILE A 456 16.51 22.52 -42.33
N GLY A 457 15.66 23.07 -41.47
CA GLY A 457 15.53 24.51 -41.26
C GLY A 457 16.81 25.18 -40.76
N GLY A 458 17.51 24.55 -39.80
CA GLY A 458 18.80 25.02 -39.30
C GLY A 458 19.91 25.00 -40.36
N ALA A 459 19.97 23.93 -41.16
CA ALA A 459 20.93 23.82 -42.26
C ALA A 459 20.68 24.88 -43.36
N CYS A 460 19.42 25.08 -43.76
CA CYS A 460 19.05 26.12 -44.73
C CYS A 460 19.34 27.53 -44.17
N GLY A 461 19.05 27.78 -42.89
CA GLY A 461 19.35 29.05 -42.23
C GLY A 461 20.85 29.38 -42.20
N MET A 462 21.69 28.39 -41.90
CA MET A 462 23.15 28.53 -41.93
C MET A 462 23.68 28.86 -43.33
N VAL A 463 23.14 28.22 -44.39
CA VAL A 463 23.55 28.52 -45.76
C VAL A 463 23.19 29.95 -46.14
N ILE A 464 21.99 30.42 -45.80
CA ILE A 464 21.56 31.81 -46.06
C ILE A 464 22.45 32.80 -45.31
N LEU A 465 22.79 32.50 -44.05
CA LEU A 465 23.68 33.34 -43.25
C LEU A 465 25.07 33.45 -43.88
N ILE A 466 25.65 32.33 -44.33
CA ILE A 466 26.96 32.32 -44.99
C ILE A 466 26.92 33.16 -46.28
N ILE A 467 25.87 33.01 -47.09
CA ILE A 467 25.70 33.81 -48.31
C ILE A 467 25.61 35.31 -47.97
N ALA A 468 24.84 35.69 -46.96
CA ALA A 468 24.72 37.09 -46.53
C ALA A 468 26.08 37.65 -46.06
N VAL A 469 26.84 36.89 -45.27
CA VAL A 469 28.17 37.29 -44.81
C VAL A 469 29.13 37.47 -45.99
N VAL A 470 29.11 36.57 -46.98
CA VAL A 470 29.93 36.69 -48.19
C VAL A 470 29.56 37.94 -49.00
N ILE A 471 28.27 38.22 -49.18
CA ILE A 471 27.79 39.43 -49.87
C ILE A 471 28.27 40.70 -49.16
N ILE A 472 28.18 40.73 -47.83
CA ILE A 472 28.66 41.87 -47.02
C ILE A 472 30.16 42.06 -47.20
N ILE A 473 30.96 40.97 -47.12
CA ILE A 473 32.42 41.04 -47.30
C ILE A 473 32.78 41.55 -48.70
N VAL A 474 32.15 41.02 -49.75
CA VAL A 474 32.41 41.45 -51.13
C VAL A 474 32.04 42.93 -51.33
N SER A 475 30.90 43.36 -50.79
CA SER A 475 30.44 44.76 -50.87
C SER A 475 31.42 45.70 -50.16
N CYS A 476 31.87 45.33 -48.95
CA CYS A 476 32.88 46.09 -48.20
C CYS A 476 34.23 46.19 -48.92
N VAL A 477 34.65 45.13 -49.63
CA VAL A 477 35.90 45.12 -50.41
C VAL A 477 35.78 45.98 -51.67
N GLN A 478 34.63 45.95 -52.37
CA GLN A 478 34.40 46.77 -53.56
C GLN A 478 34.27 48.26 -53.24
N CYS A 479 33.65 48.63 -52.12
CA CYS A 479 33.58 50.04 -51.68
C CYS A 479 34.92 50.62 -51.20
N ARG A 480 35.96 49.79 -51.04
CA ARG A 480 37.29 50.21 -50.60
C ARG A 480 38.29 50.41 -51.74
N LYS A 481 37.89 50.12 -52.98
CA LYS A 481 38.60 50.52 -54.21
C LYS A 481 37.94 51.77 -54.77
#